data_AF-A0A4Y2FLZ5-F1
#
_entry.id   AF-A0A4Y2FLZ5-F1
#
_cell.length_a   1.000
_cell.length_b   1.000
_cell.length_c   1.000
_cell.angle_alpha   90.00
_cell.angle_beta   90.00
_cell.angle_gamma   90.00
#
_symmetry.space_group_name_H-M   'P 1'
#
loop_
_entity.id
_entity.type
_entity.pdbx_description
1 polymer ?
#
loop_
_entity_poly.entity_id
_entity_poly.type
_entity_poly.pdbx_seq_one_letter_code
_entity_poly.pdbx_strand_id
1 'polypeptide(L)'
;MQFYRTELKTRRQKPGESLQELAADMERLMSLAYAECPLDVRESLATQYFVDAIRDEDTQHSTRLMDAKDLKSSLAYSMKYEAARTVSKTSRHVRSMGTEDHTSRERDDKFEFFFNRLEKLLNSSISGRKNTPRRSPNVTCWKCSKKGHVQRKCQAITSNQEN
;
A
#
# COMPACT_ATOMS: atom_id res chain seq x y z
N MET A 1 6.05 -24.89 -13.34
CA MET A 1 6.43 -23.58 -12.76
C MET A 1 5.74 -22.38 -13.41
N GLN A 2 5.86 -22.16 -14.74
CA GLN A 2 5.27 -20.96 -15.37
C GLN A 2 3.73 -20.92 -15.29
N PHE A 3 3.06 -22.06 -15.43
CA PHE A 3 1.60 -22.17 -15.32
C PHE A 3 1.06 -21.59 -13.99
N TYR A 4 1.60 -22.02 -12.85
CA TYR A 4 1.15 -21.56 -11.53
C TYR A 4 1.38 -20.05 -11.29
N ARG A 5 2.43 -19.48 -11.90
CA ARG A 5 2.66 -18.02 -11.84
C ARG A 5 1.61 -17.25 -12.62
N THR A 6 1.16 -17.78 -13.75
CA THR A 6 0.05 -17.19 -14.52
C THR A 6 -1.25 -17.31 -13.74
N GLU A 7 -1.51 -18.47 -13.16
CA GLU A 7 -2.70 -18.74 -12.34
C GLU A 7 -2.80 -17.75 -11.16
N LEU A 8 -1.70 -17.53 -10.42
CA LEU A 8 -1.60 -16.53 -9.35
C LEU A 8 -2.01 -15.12 -9.80
N LYS A 9 -1.53 -14.68 -10.97
CA LYS A 9 -1.81 -13.32 -11.48
C LYS A 9 -3.29 -13.11 -11.80
N THR A 10 -3.95 -14.14 -12.33
CA THR A 10 -5.36 -14.09 -12.73
C THR A 10 -6.32 -14.47 -11.61
N ARG A 11 -5.83 -14.98 -10.49
CA ARG A 11 -6.66 -15.47 -9.40
C ARG A 11 -7.46 -14.33 -8.77
N ARG A 12 -8.77 -14.53 -8.67
CA ARG A 12 -9.74 -13.63 -8.01
C ARG A 12 -10.71 -14.47 -7.19
N GLN A 13 -11.15 -13.95 -6.04
CA GLN A 13 -12.11 -14.60 -5.16
C GLN A 13 -13.42 -14.85 -5.90
N LYS A 14 -13.91 -16.10 -5.84
CA LYS A 14 -15.16 -16.50 -6.49
C LYS A 14 -16.39 -16.10 -5.67
N PRO A 15 -17.58 -15.97 -6.29
CA PRO A 15 -18.82 -15.88 -5.54
C PRO A 15 -19.01 -17.04 -4.57
N GLY A 16 -19.19 -16.72 -3.29
CA GLY A 16 -19.39 -17.71 -2.23
C GLY A 16 -18.12 -18.36 -1.67
N GLU A 17 -16.96 -18.06 -2.24
CA GLU A 17 -15.67 -18.54 -1.73
C GLU A 17 -15.26 -17.74 -0.49
N SER A 18 -14.93 -18.47 0.58
CA SER A 18 -14.44 -17.87 1.83
C SER A 18 -13.01 -17.34 1.69
N LEU A 19 -12.64 -16.38 2.54
CA LEU A 19 -11.27 -15.86 2.57
C LEU A 19 -10.25 -16.95 2.93
N GLN A 20 -10.64 -17.94 3.73
CA GLN A 20 -9.77 -19.06 4.09
C GLN A 20 -9.49 -19.97 2.89
N GLU A 21 -10.50 -20.28 2.08
CA GLU A 21 -10.33 -21.08 0.86
C GLU A 21 -9.43 -20.35 -0.15
N LEU A 22 -9.66 -19.03 -0.33
CA LEU A 22 -8.80 -18.19 -1.15
C LEU A 22 -7.35 -18.22 -0.66
N ALA A 23 -7.12 -18.02 0.64
CA ALA A 23 -5.77 -18.01 1.21
C ALA A 23 -5.07 -19.37 1.09
N ALA A 24 -5.78 -20.47 1.34
CA ALA A 24 -5.24 -21.82 1.18
C ALA A 24 -4.82 -22.10 -0.27
N ASP A 25 -5.62 -21.66 -1.24
CA ASP A 25 -5.28 -21.77 -2.65
C ASP A 25 -4.08 -20.89 -3.04
N MET A 26 -3.99 -19.67 -2.50
CA MET A 26 -2.81 -18.81 -2.68
C MET A 26 -1.55 -19.44 -2.12
N GLU A 27 -1.59 -19.98 -0.90
CA GLU A 27 -0.45 -20.65 -0.27
C GLU A 27 0.02 -21.86 -1.10
N ARG A 28 -0.94 -22.67 -1.57
CA ARG A 28 -0.68 -23.80 -2.48
C ARG A 28 -0.01 -23.32 -3.76
N LEU A 29 -0.58 -22.32 -4.43
CA LEU A 29 -0.04 -21.78 -5.68
C LEU A 29 1.34 -21.15 -5.48
N MET A 30 1.59 -20.45 -4.38
CA MET A 30 2.89 -19.86 -4.04
C MET A 30 3.96 -20.92 -3.82
N SER A 31 3.60 -22.00 -3.12
CA SER A 31 4.48 -23.17 -2.92
C SER A 31 4.86 -23.84 -4.24
N LEU A 32 3.94 -23.86 -5.21
CA LEU A 32 4.17 -24.45 -6.54
C LEU A 32 4.87 -23.50 -7.52
N ALA A 33 4.64 -22.19 -7.42
CA ALA A 33 5.17 -21.18 -8.35
C ALA A 33 6.55 -20.64 -7.95
N TYR A 34 6.84 -20.65 -6.65
CA TYR A 34 8.01 -20.02 -6.03
C TYR A 34 8.67 -20.90 -4.95
N ALA A 35 8.73 -22.22 -5.18
CA ALA A 35 9.31 -23.22 -4.27
C ALA A 35 10.76 -22.91 -3.83
N GLU A 36 11.57 -22.32 -4.71
CA GLU A 36 12.99 -22.02 -4.46
C GLU A 36 13.22 -20.61 -3.88
N CYS A 37 12.17 -19.79 -3.77
CA CYS A 37 12.27 -18.44 -3.24
C CYS A 37 12.37 -18.46 -1.70
N PRO A 38 13.15 -17.56 -1.07
CA PRO A 38 13.15 -17.41 0.39
C PRO A 38 11.74 -17.25 0.97
N LEU A 39 11.51 -17.78 2.17
CA LEU A 39 10.19 -17.85 2.77
C LEU A 39 9.56 -16.47 3.00
N ASP A 40 10.35 -15.51 3.48
CA ASP A 40 9.95 -14.12 3.72
C ASP A 40 9.47 -13.41 2.45
N VAL A 41 10.19 -13.62 1.33
CA VAL A 41 9.81 -13.09 0.02
C VAL A 41 8.54 -13.76 -0.48
N ARG A 42 8.42 -15.08 -0.30
CA ARG A 42 7.24 -15.85 -0.69
C ARG A 42 6.01 -15.41 0.10
N GLU A 43 6.13 -15.20 1.41
CA GLU A 43 5.05 -14.71 2.27
C GLU A 43 4.62 -13.30 1.89
N SER A 44 5.57 -12.39 1.64
CA SER A 44 5.28 -11.02 1.20
C SER A 44 4.51 -11.00 -0.13
N LEU A 45 4.95 -11.82 -1.09
CA LEU A 45 4.23 -11.97 -2.36
C LEU A 45 2.85 -12.61 -2.17
N ALA A 46 2.73 -13.60 -1.28
CA ALA A 46 1.47 -14.28 -1.01
C ALA A 46 0.44 -13.31 -0.43
N THR A 47 0.86 -12.47 0.53
CA THR A 47 0.05 -11.38 1.08
C THR A 47 -0.43 -10.44 -0.04
N GLN A 48 0.47 -9.99 -0.91
CA GLN A 48 0.11 -9.07 -2.00
C GLN A 48 -0.93 -9.70 -2.95
N TYR A 49 -0.69 -10.93 -3.42
CA TYR A 49 -1.62 -11.63 -4.30
C TYR A 49 -2.95 -11.94 -3.63
N PHE A 50 -2.94 -12.30 -2.34
CA PHE A 50 -4.17 -12.51 -1.56
C PHE A 50 -5.00 -11.25 -1.50
N VAL A 51 -4.41 -10.12 -1.09
CA VAL A 51 -5.11 -8.82 -1.03
C VAL A 51 -5.65 -8.42 -2.39
N ASP A 52 -4.85 -8.55 -3.45
CA ASP A 52 -5.27 -8.22 -4.82
C ASP A 52 -6.39 -9.14 -5.35
N ALA A 53 -6.53 -10.34 -4.79
CA ALA A 53 -7.55 -11.30 -5.19
C ALA A 53 -8.87 -11.18 -4.43
N ILE A 54 -8.90 -10.49 -3.29
CA ILE A 54 -10.14 -10.21 -2.54
C ILE A 54 -11.08 -9.42 -3.45
N ARG A 55 -12.34 -9.88 -3.52
CA ARG A 55 -13.36 -9.28 -4.39
C ARG A 55 -14.10 -8.12 -3.73
N ASP A 56 -14.24 -8.16 -2.41
CA ASP A 56 -14.89 -7.09 -1.66
C ASP A 56 -13.92 -5.91 -1.48
N GLU A 57 -14.24 -4.77 -2.11
CA GLU A 57 -13.34 -3.60 -2.17
C GLU A 57 -13.03 -3.02 -0.79
N ASP A 58 -14.02 -2.92 0.09
CA ASP A 58 -13.84 -2.47 1.49
C ASP A 58 -12.81 -3.35 2.24
N THR A 59 -12.99 -4.68 2.18
CA THR A 59 -12.08 -5.63 2.82
C THR A 59 -10.71 -5.60 2.16
N GLN A 60 -10.62 -5.46 0.83
CA GLN A 60 -9.36 -5.32 0.12
C GLN A 60 -8.59 -4.07 0.56
N HIS A 61 -9.22 -2.89 0.54
CA HIS A 61 -8.59 -1.62 0.90
C HIS A 61 -8.16 -1.60 2.37
N SER A 62 -9.04 -2.04 3.28
CA SER A 62 -8.71 -2.13 4.71
C SER A 62 -7.54 -3.08 4.97
N THR A 63 -7.51 -4.24 4.31
CA THR A 63 -6.41 -5.20 4.45
C THR A 63 -5.10 -4.65 3.88
N ARG A 64 -5.14 -3.92 2.75
CA ARG A 64 -3.95 -3.27 2.18
C ARG A 64 -3.31 -2.25 3.13
N LEU A 65 -4.13 -1.53 3.91
CA LEU A 65 -3.65 -0.56 4.90
C LEU A 65 -2.96 -1.20 6.11
N MET A 66 -3.17 -2.49 6.36
CA MET A 66 -2.63 -3.18 7.53
C MET A 66 -1.12 -3.42 7.44
N ASP A 67 -0.54 -3.41 6.23
CA ASP A 67 0.88 -3.71 5.96
C ASP A 67 1.32 -5.05 6.59
N ALA A 68 0.55 -6.11 6.30
CA ALA A 68 0.78 -7.44 6.83
C ALA A 68 2.09 -8.05 6.27
N LYS A 69 2.89 -8.66 7.16
CA LYS A 69 4.15 -9.32 6.77
C LYS A 69 3.95 -10.72 6.22
N ASP A 70 2.91 -11.39 6.68
CA ASP A 70 2.61 -12.78 6.35
C ASP A 70 1.13 -12.96 5.97
N LEU A 71 0.88 -13.98 5.13
CA LEU A 71 -0.44 -14.28 4.59
C LEU A 71 -1.46 -14.56 5.71
N LYS A 72 -1.02 -15.22 6.78
CA LYS A 72 -1.90 -15.60 7.90
C LYS A 72 -2.37 -14.38 8.68
N SER A 73 -1.49 -13.42 8.94
CA SER A 73 -1.84 -12.14 9.54
C SER A 73 -2.80 -11.36 8.66
N SER A 74 -2.55 -11.30 7.35
CA SER A 74 -3.45 -10.66 6.38
C SER A 74 -4.85 -11.29 6.41
N LEU A 75 -4.93 -12.63 6.32
CA LEU A 75 -6.20 -13.37 6.39
C LEU A 75 -6.93 -13.12 7.71
N ALA A 76 -6.23 -13.21 8.84
CA ALA A 76 -6.84 -13.02 10.15
C ALA A 76 -7.41 -11.60 10.31
N TYR A 77 -6.73 -10.59 9.77
CA TYR A 77 -7.25 -9.23 9.76
C TYR A 77 -8.47 -9.10 8.86
N SER A 78 -8.42 -9.58 7.61
CA SER A 78 -9.54 -9.51 6.67
C SER A 78 -10.80 -10.16 7.27
N MET A 79 -10.66 -11.33 7.90
CA MET A 79 -11.78 -12.00 8.59
C MET A 79 -12.33 -11.18 9.76
N LYS A 80 -11.45 -10.58 10.58
CA LYS A 80 -11.87 -9.70 11.69
C LYS A 80 -12.61 -8.48 11.17
N TYR A 81 -12.13 -7.91 10.06
CA TYR A 81 -12.77 -6.76 9.42
C TYR A 81 -14.17 -7.11 8.91
N GLU A 82 -14.33 -8.24 8.21
CA GLU A 82 -15.65 -8.72 7.77
C GLU A 82 -16.61 -8.94 8.94
N ALA A 83 -16.14 -9.59 10.03
CA ALA A 83 -16.94 -9.80 11.23
C ALA A 83 -17.33 -8.48 11.93
N ALA A 84 -16.42 -7.51 12.03
CA ALA A 84 -16.72 -6.21 12.62
C ALA A 84 -17.71 -5.40 11.75
N ARG A 85 -17.62 -5.55 10.42
CA ARG A 85 -18.46 -4.85 9.45
C ARG A 85 -19.89 -5.39 9.46
N THR A 86 -20.09 -6.69 9.59
CA THR A 86 -21.45 -7.27 9.76
C THR A 86 -22.11 -6.79 11.05
N VAL A 87 -21.39 -6.77 12.19
CA VAL A 87 -21.90 -6.25 13.47
C VAL A 87 -22.21 -4.74 13.39
N SER A 88 -21.39 -3.98 12.68
CA SER A 88 -21.62 -2.53 12.49
C SER A 88 -22.86 -2.26 11.65
N LYS A 89 -23.14 -3.08 10.63
CA LYS A 89 -24.34 -2.98 9.80
C LYS A 89 -25.60 -3.40 10.58
N THR A 90 -25.53 -4.44 11.41
CA THR A 90 -26.68 -4.90 12.22
C THR A 90 -26.99 -3.99 13.41
N SER A 91 -25.98 -3.48 14.13
CA SER A 91 -26.20 -2.57 15.28
C SER A 91 -26.89 -1.26 14.89
N ARG A 92 -26.71 -0.82 13.62
CA ARG A 92 -27.33 0.39 13.09
C ARG A 92 -28.77 0.14 12.64
N HIS A 93 -29.07 -1.04 12.11
CA HIS A 93 -30.43 -1.45 11.73
C HIS A 93 -31.36 -1.65 12.94
N VAL A 94 -30.82 -2.10 14.09
CA VAL A 94 -31.60 -2.24 15.34
C VAL A 94 -32.09 -0.88 15.91
N ARG A 95 -31.49 0.26 15.51
CA ARG A 95 -31.98 1.60 15.90
C ARG A 95 -32.85 2.29 14.84
N SER A 96 -33.11 1.65 13.71
CA SER A 96 -33.90 2.23 12.63
C SER A 96 -34.81 1.19 12.02
N MET A 97 -35.78 0.72 12.81
CA MET A 97 -37.07 0.29 12.24
C MET A 97 -37.78 1.55 11.75
N GLY A 98 -37.65 1.82 10.44
CA GLY A 98 -38.34 2.90 9.76
C GLY A 98 -37.43 3.75 8.89
N THR A 99 -37.03 3.23 7.73
CA THR A 99 -37.31 3.81 6.40
C THR A 99 -36.41 3.16 5.36
N GLU A 100 -37.01 2.92 4.21
CA GLU A 100 -36.54 2.04 3.15
C GLU A 100 -35.26 2.56 2.46
N ASP A 101 -34.31 1.64 2.38
CA ASP A 101 -33.29 1.32 1.36
C ASP A 101 -32.74 2.34 0.33
N HIS A 102 -32.80 3.65 0.59
CA HIS A 102 -32.10 4.65 -0.25
C HIS A 102 -30.85 5.27 0.41
N THR A 103 -30.65 5.10 1.72
CA THR A 103 -29.52 5.69 2.47
C THR A 103 -28.27 4.80 2.56
N SER A 104 -28.29 3.61 1.95
CA SER A 104 -27.13 2.71 1.88
C SER A 104 -26.06 3.30 0.95
N ARG A 105 -26.47 3.68 -0.27
CA ARG A 105 -25.59 4.15 -1.35
C ARG A 105 -24.83 5.45 -1.02
N GLU A 106 -25.52 6.48 -0.53
CA GLU A 106 -24.90 7.78 -0.21
C GLU A 106 -23.87 7.70 0.93
N ARG A 107 -24.00 6.73 1.83
CA ARG A 107 -23.06 6.59 2.97
C ARG A 107 -21.79 5.86 2.57
N ASP A 108 -21.90 4.88 1.68
CA ASP A 108 -20.75 4.19 1.09
C ASP A 108 -19.92 5.21 0.26
N ASP A 109 -20.57 6.07 -0.53
CA ASP A 109 -19.90 7.15 -1.29
C ASP A 109 -19.14 8.13 -0.39
N LYS A 110 -19.71 8.48 0.77
CA LYS A 110 -19.07 9.39 1.73
C LYS A 110 -17.87 8.74 2.43
N PHE A 111 -17.98 7.45 2.76
CA PHE A 111 -16.88 6.70 3.37
C PHE A 111 -15.73 6.49 2.37
N GLU A 112 -16.06 6.14 1.12
CA GLU A 112 -15.14 6.10 0.00
C GLU A 112 -14.45 7.44 -0.23
N PHE A 113 -15.18 8.56 -0.17
CA PHE A 113 -14.60 9.89 -0.26
C PHE A 113 -13.55 10.14 0.84
N PHE A 114 -13.81 9.72 2.08
CA PHE A 114 -12.86 9.86 3.18
C PHE A 114 -11.63 8.97 3.00
N PHE A 115 -11.81 7.71 2.59
CA PHE A 115 -10.71 6.79 2.33
C PHE A 115 -9.83 7.26 1.17
N ASN A 116 -10.43 7.68 0.05
CA ASN A 116 -9.72 8.26 -1.09
C ASN A 116 -8.96 9.55 -0.71
N ARG A 117 -9.51 10.36 0.21
CA ARG A 117 -8.80 11.53 0.74
C ARG A 117 -7.61 11.15 1.61
N LEU A 118 -7.75 10.14 2.47
CA LEU A 118 -6.65 9.64 3.30
C LEU A 118 -5.55 9.02 2.44
N GLU A 119 -5.91 8.26 1.41
CA GLU A 119 -4.97 7.66 0.47
C GLU A 119 -4.16 8.72 -0.28
N LYS A 120 -4.81 9.80 -0.76
CA LYS A 120 -4.11 10.95 -1.38
C LYS A 120 -3.13 11.61 -0.42
N LEU A 121 -3.47 11.70 0.87
CA LEU A 121 -2.57 12.27 1.89
C LEU A 121 -1.36 11.35 2.13
N LEU A 122 -1.55 10.03 2.19
CA LEU A 122 -0.44 9.08 2.29
C LEU A 122 0.48 9.12 1.07
N ASN A 123 -0.09 9.06 -0.14
CA ASN A 123 0.70 9.06 -1.39
C ASN A 123 1.48 10.36 -1.58
N SER A 124 0.91 11.51 -1.19
CA SER A 124 1.62 12.79 -1.20
C SER A 124 2.72 12.88 -0.14
N SER A 125 2.56 12.23 1.02
CA SER A 125 3.60 12.16 2.05
C SER A 125 4.82 11.33 1.61
N ILE A 126 4.59 10.25 0.86
CA ILE A 126 5.65 9.40 0.29
C ILE A 126 6.36 10.13 -0.86
N SER A 127 5.60 10.88 -1.67
CA SER A 127 6.11 11.72 -2.78
C SER A 127 6.82 12.99 -2.31
N GLY A 128 6.64 13.37 -1.04
CA GLY A 128 7.12 14.60 -0.42
C GLY A 128 8.54 14.52 0.13
N ARG A 129 9.14 13.32 0.24
CA ARG A 129 10.58 13.15 0.52
C ARG A 129 11.43 13.40 -0.73
N LYS A 130 11.14 14.47 -1.46
CA LYS A 130 12.14 15.08 -2.33
C LYS A 130 13.15 15.72 -1.39
N ASN A 131 14.35 15.15 -1.33
CA ASN A 131 15.53 15.81 -0.76
C ASN A 131 15.70 17.16 -1.47
N THR A 132 15.02 18.19 -0.98
CA THR A 132 15.36 19.55 -1.32
C THR A 132 16.81 19.70 -0.88
N PRO A 133 17.74 20.09 -1.77
CA PRO A 133 19.11 20.33 -1.34
C PRO A 133 19.00 21.42 -0.29
N ARG A 134 19.20 21.05 0.98
CA ARG A 134 19.23 21.97 2.11
C ARG A 134 20.27 23.01 1.74
N ARG A 135 19.83 24.18 1.25
CA ARG A 135 20.73 25.29 0.93
C ARG A 135 21.25 25.79 2.25
N SER A 136 22.31 25.17 2.75
CA SER A 136 23.08 25.72 3.86
C SER A 136 23.74 27.00 3.34
N PRO A 137 23.42 28.17 3.91
CA PRO A 137 24.08 29.42 3.52
C PRO A 137 25.58 29.41 3.83
N ASN A 138 26.01 28.50 4.72
CA ASN A 138 27.36 28.41 5.26
C ASN A 138 28.31 27.50 4.46
N VAL A 139 27.90 26.97 3.30
CA VAL A 139 28.81 26.16 2.49
C VAL A 139 29.92 27.04 1.92
N THR A 140 31.18 26.62 2.11
CA THR A 140 32.36 27.34 1.64
C THR A 140 32.88 26.66 0.38
N CYS A 141 33.15 27.44 -0.67
CA CYS A 141 33.61 26.94 -1.94
C CYS A 141 35.09 26.53 -1.86
N TRP A 142 35.42 25.27 -2.15
CA TRP A 142 36.80 24.76 -2.10
C TRP A 142 37.73 25.36 -3.18
N LYS A 143 37.17 26.04 -4.20
CA LYS A 143 37.95 26.66 -5.28
C LYS A 143 38.31 28.13 -5.02
N CYS A 144 37.46 28.88 -4.33
CA CYS A 144 37.67 30.32 -4.08
C CYS A 144 37.55 30.74 -2.61
N SER A 145 37.31 29.78 -1.71
CA SER A 145 37.12 29.97 -0.27
C SER A 145 36.01 30.95 0.14
N LYS A 146 35.14 31.37 -0.80
CA LYS A 146 33.96 32.21 -0.51
C LYS A 146 32.76 31.36 -0.08
N LYS A 147 31.98 31.88 0.88
CA LYS A 147 30.75 31.25 1.38
C LYS A 147 29.59 31.41 0.38
N GLY A 148 28.57 30.57 0.51
CA GLY A 148 27.30 30.67 -0.24
C GLY A 148 27.20 29.80 -1.49
N HIS A 149 28.27 29.09 -1.91
CA HIS A 149 28.23 28.17 -3.05
C HIS A 149 29.28 27.06 -2.95
N VAL A 150 29.09 25.98 -3.72
CA VAL A 150 30.05 24.86 -3.87
C VAL A 150 30.87 25.01 -5.15
N GLN A 151 32.02 24.34 -5.24
CA GLN A 151 32.96 24.42 -6.38
C GLN A 151 32.31 24.27 -7.76
N ARG A 152 31.32 23.39 -7.91
CA ARG A 152 30.58 23.19 -9.18
C ARG A 152 29.85 24.43 -9.69
N LYS A 153 29.52 25.39 -8.81
CA LYS A 153 28.85 26.65 -9.14
C LYS A 153 29.77 27.87 -9.06
N CYS A 154 31.08 27.64 -8.96
CA CYS A 154 32.06 28.72 -8.83
C CYS A 154 32.34 29.33 -10.22
N GLN A 155 31.96 30.60 -10.40
CA GLN A 155 32.21 31.35 -11.63
C GLN A 155 33.62 31.97 -11.69
N ALA A 156 34.52 31.63 -10.76
CA ALA A 156 35.90 32.09 -10.79
C ALA A 156 36.67 31.41 -11.92
N ILE A 157 37.06 32.20 -12.93
CA ILE A 157 38.01 31.86 -13.97
C ILE A 157 39.39 31.82 -13.32
N THR A 158 40.11 30.72 -13.45
CA THR A 158 41.47 30.56 -12.93
C THR A 158 42.39 31.55 -13.64
N SER A 159 42.77 32.64 -13.00
CA SER A 159 43.99 33.35 -13.34
C SER A 159 45.14 32.57 -12.73
N ASN A 160 45.67 31.60 -13.47
CA ASN A 160 47.04 31.16 -13.24
C ASN A 160 47.94 32.36 -13.56
N GLN A 161 48.55 32.95 -12.55
CA GLN A 161 49.79 33.68 -12.74
C GLN A 161 50.83 33.08 -11.81
N GLU A 162 51.83 32.51 -12.47
CA GLU A 162 53.10 32.04 -11.96
C GLU A 162 53.83 33.18 -11.24
N ASN A 163 54.31 32.91 -10.03
CA ASN A 163 55.69 33.15 -9.61
C ASN A 163 55.96 32.45 -8.28
#